data_AF-A0A1W1X8V7-F1
#
_entry.id   AF-A0A1W1X8V7-F1
#
_cell.length_a   1.000
_cell.length_b   1.000
_cell.length_c   1.000
_cell.angle_alpha   90.00
_cell.angle_beta   90.00
_cell.angle_gamma   90.00
#
_symmetry.space_group_name_H-M   'P 1'
#
loop_
_entity.id
_entity.type
_entity.pdbx_description
1 polymer ?
#
loop_
_entity_poly.entity_id
_entity_poly.type
_entity_poly.pdbx_seq_one_letter_code
_entity_poly.pdbx_strand_id
1 'polypeptide(L)'
;MKIRILLLALCWLLAGTALAQSQPPLNANDWNFVLIPQLESQSGKGNNLSVTGLNHALRIGQQLNSLTAGRMNQVQQVYALTMAGDANNMATLESIEPYALLNNLGVSVQKLQPGDASAYNSPAWFAQQIVANQPRGTYILSMPADVLQQFVGSLSNSSVDLQGAHQYVVLSGRDQPFALSSYDDQTPDAKEYPLAPLRLRSACPQTPVEIHAKAPKDLRPYTAQSVYLVRHVEAHPSGNFENGNYVCQGQWRALGANARLLEKMRDRKPDYIFTSNPANIIGCSGTCSYIRPSLTVAPFAIQHDLPLTLAEFQWNDAADLAQSLFNRDSPYFRHAASGNSILVGWEHAHIEKAVKYLFTTIYQNPQAASQIPAWSFDDYDTVWELSTSKDGELTFKNTCEGIASASLPSTCPAFFQ
;
A
#
# COMPACT_ATOMS: atom_id res chain seq x y z
N MET A 1 -24.34 -54.07 -42.80
CA MET A 1 -22.94 -53.79 -42.40
C MET A 1 -22.42 -52.53 -43.10
N LYS A 2 -23.08 -51.40 -42.84
CA LYS A 2 -22.78 -50.01 -43.21
C LYS A 2 -23.54 -49.21 -42.13
N ILE A 3 -22.99 -48.12 -41.61
CA ILE A 3 -23.31 -47.49 -40.29
C ILE A 3 -22.33 -47.98 -39.21
N ARG A 4 -21.10 -47.44 -39.26
CA ARG A 4 -20.15 -47.31 -38.13
C ARG A 4 -18.88 -46.51 -38.48
N ILE A 5 -18.83 -45.87 -39.65
CA ILE A 5 -17.68 -45.03 -40.09
C ILE A 5 -18.13 -43.58 -40.34
N LEU A 6 -19.11 -43.09 -39.57
CA LEU A 6 -19.58 -41.68 -39.68
C LEU A 6 -19.71 -40.98 -38.31
N LEU A 7 -19.02 -41.48 -37.28
CA LEU A 7 -19.06 -40.92 -35.92
C LEU A 7 -17.66 -40.60 -35.35
N LEU A 8 -16.60 -40.75 -36.15
CA LEU A 8 -15.23 -40.41 -35.76
C LEU A 8 -14.67 -39.19 -36.51
N ALA A 9 -15.43 -38.59 -37.42
CA ALA A 9 -15.06 -37.37 -38.14
C ALA A 9 -15.86 -36.12 -37.74
N LEU A 10 -16.81 -36.25 -36.80
CA LEU A 10 -17.71 -35.16 -36.38
C LEU A 10 -17.53 -34.73 -34.91
N CYS A 11 -16.46 -35.16 -34.23
CA CYS A 11 -16.06 -34.63 -32.91
C CYS A 11 -14.80 -33.73 -32.99
N TRP A 12 -14.31 -33.43 -34.19
CA TRP A 12 -13.17 -32.52 -34.43
C TRP A 12 -13.58 -31.17 -35.04
N LEU A 13 -14.87 -30.84 -35.02
CA LEU A 13 -15.41 -29.57 -35.54
C LEU A 13 -16.30 -28.80 -34.54
N LEU A 14 -16.34 -29.23 -33.27
CA LEU A 14 -17.04 -28.52 -32.19
C LEU A 14 -16.22 -28.47 -30.88
N ALA A 15 -14.91 -28.61 -30.96
CA ALA A 15 -14.04 -28.08 -29.92
C ALA A 15 -13.94 -26.58 -30.18
N GLY A 16 -14.80 -25.83 -29.49
CA GLY A 16 -14.69 -24.38 -29.44
C GLY A 16 -13.24 -23.99 -29.20
N THR A 17 -12.74 -23.10 -30.04
CA THR A 17 -11.52 -22.34 -29.81
C THR A 17 -11.71 -21.56 -28.51
N ALA A 18 -11.51 -22.21 -27.36
CA ALA A 18 -10.92 -21.53 -26.23
C ALA A 18 -9.51 -21.18 -26.69
N LEU A 19 -9.39 -20.01 -27.32
CA LEU A 19 -8.10 -19.37 -27.50
C LEU A 19 -7.49 -19.37 -26.09
N ALA A 20 -6.47 -20.19 -25.86
CA ALA A 20 -5.53 -19.92 -24.79
C ALA A 20 -5.07 -18.49 -25.08
N GLN A 21 -5.56 -17.53 -24.29
CA GLN A 21 -5.30 -16.13 -24.52
C GLN A 21 -3.79 -15.99 -24.32
N SER A 22 -3.05 -15.94 -25.42
CA SER A 22 -1.59 -15.92 -25.39
C SER A 22 -1.17 -14.73 -24.55
N GLN A 23 -0.24 -14.92 -23.62
CA GLN A 23 0.30 -13.81 -22.83
C GLN A 23 0.70 -12.64 -23.76
N PRO A 24 0.51 -11.39 -23.34
CA PRO A 24 0.79 -10.25 -24.17
C PRO A 24 2.23 -10.28 -24.70
N PRO A 25 2.45 -10.14 -26.02
CA PRO A 25 3.79 -10.11 -26.58
C PRO A 25 4.44 -8.74 -26.28
N LEU A 26 5.06 -8.59 -25.10
CA LEU A 26 5.79 -7.38 -24.76
C LEU A 26 7.05 -7.27 -25.65
N ASN A 27 7.30 -6.12 -26.26
CA ASN A 27 8.45 -5.89 -27.14
C ASN A 27 9.34 -4.77 -26.60
N ALA A 28 10.62 -5.08 -26.39
CA ALA A 28 11.62 -4.15 -25.86
C ALA A 28 11.77 -2.84 -26.66
N ASN A 29 11.49 -2.89 -27.97
CA ASN A 29 11.65 -1.73 -28.87
C ASN A 29 10.37 -0.90 -29.04
N ASP A 30 9.26 -1.36 -28.45
CA ASP A 30 7.96 -0.71 -28.54
C ASP A 30 7.58 -0.05 -27.22
N TRP A 31 6.56 0.79 -27.26
CA TRP A 31 5.82 1.15 -26.06
C TRP A 31 4.98 -0.05 -25.61
N ASN A 32 4.99 -0.37 -24.33
CA ASN A 32 4.11 -1.37 -23.74
C ASN A 32 3.53 -0.77 -22.46
N PHE A 33 2.23 -0.51 -22.43
CA PHE A 33 1.52 -0.10 -21.22
C PHE A 33 0.64 -1.24 -20.77
N VAL A 34 0.96 -1.85 -19.62
CA VAL A 34 0.12 -2.84 -18.96
C VAL A 34 -0.70 -2.11 -17.91
N LEU A 35 -2.01 -2.04 -18.13
CA LEU A 35 -2.96 -1.26 -17.36
C LEU A 35 -3.85 -2.20 -16.55
N ILE A 36 -3.76 -2.08 -15.23
CA ILE A 36 -4.50 -2.86 -14.25
C ILE A 36 -5.62 -1.95 -13.70
N PRO A 37 -6.90 -2.23 -13.98
CA PRO A 37 -7.99 -1.52 -13.31
C PRO A 37 -7.85 -1.66 -11.79
N GLN A 38 -8.27 -0.65 -11.04
CA GLN A 38 -8.39 -0.74 -9.58
C GLN A 38 -9.22 -1.98 -9.22
N LEU A 39 -8.65 -2.82 -8.35
CA LEU A 39 -9.30 -4.05 -7.88
C LEU A 39 -10.37 -3.76 -6.83
N GLU A 40 -11.14 -4.79 -6.47
CA GLU A 40 -12.28 -4.66 -5.56
C GLU A 40 -11.91 -3.93 -4.25
N SER A 41 -12.63 -2.86 -3.96
CA SER A 41 -12.41 -2.01 -2.77
C SER A 41 -13.49 -2.23 -1.72
N GLN A 42 -13.21 -1.85 -0.47
CA GLN A 42 -14.20 -1.93 0.61
C GLN A 42 -15.43 -1.07 0.28
N SER A 43 -16.62 -1.68 0.26
CA SER A 43 -17.86 -0.96 -0.08
C SER A 43 -18.22 0.09 0.98
N GLY A 44 -18.34 1.36 0.58
CA GLY A 44 -18.96 2.44 1.37
C GLY A 44 -18.23 2.91 2.64
N LYS A 45 -17.18 2.20 3.08
CA LYS A 45 -16.50 2.48 4.36
C LYS A 45 -14.98 2.68 4.27
N GLY A 46 -14.34 2.30 3.17
CA GLY A 46 -12.88 2.24 3.09
C GLY A 46 -12.32 2.82 1.81
N ASN A 47 -11.08 3.29 1.91
CA ASN A 47 -10.23 3.73 0.82
C ASN A 47 -9.22 2.64 0.41
N ASN A 48 -9.35 1.43 0.94
CA ASN A 48 -8.47 0.28 0.67
C ASN A 48 -9.19 -0.78 -0.16
N LEU A 49 -8.43 -1.77 -0.62
CA LEU A 49 -8.95 -3.01 -1.17
C LEU A 49 -9.86 -3.74 -0.17
N SER A 50 -10.81 -4.51 -0.68
CA SER A 50 -11.48 -5.53 0.11
C SER A 50 -10.55 -6.73 0.33
N VAL A 51 -10.97 -7.71 1.13
CA VAL A 51 -10.24 -8.98 1.25
C VAL A 51 -10.16 -9.70 -0.11
N THR A 52 -11.22 -9.65 -0.92
CA THR A 52 -11.21 -10.18 -2.29
C THR A 52 -10.18 -9.44 -3.14
N GLY A 53 -10.20 -8.09 -3.11
CA GLY A 53 -9.25 -7.27 -3.84
C GLY A 53 -7.81 -7.54 -3.45
N LEU A 54 -7.51 -7.70 -2.16
CA LEU A 54 -6.16 -8.03 -1.67
C LEU A 54 -5.69 -9.39 -2.19
N ASN A 55 -6.51 -10.43 -2.11
CA ASN A 55 -6.16 -11.74 -2.67
C ASN A 55 -5.91 -11.68 -4.17
N HIS A 56 -6.72 -10.89 -4.88
CA HIS A 56 -6.54 -10.66 -6.32
C HIS A 56 -5.22 -9.94 -6.59
N ALA A 57 -4.92 -8.85 -5.89
CA ALA A 57 -3.68 -8.08 -6.02
C ALA A 57 -2.42 -8.95 -5.84
N LEU A 58 -2.43 -9.82 -4.82
CA LEU A 58 -1.33 -10.75 -4.53
C LEU A 58 -1.11 -11.75 -5.68
N ARG A 59 -2.19 -12.26 -6.28
CA ARG A 59 -2.14 -13.24 -7.39
C ARG A 59 -1.78 -12.62 -8.72
N ILE A 60 -2.42 -11.49 -9.09
CA ILE A 60 -2.11 -10.78 -10.32
C ILE A 60 -0.67 -10.25 -10.28
N GLY A 61 -0.16 -9.86 -9.10
CA GLY A 61 1.25 -9.51 -8.92
C GLY A 61 2.21 -10.64 -9.34
N GLN A 62 1.92 -11.89 -8.96
CA GLN A 62 2.70 -13.06 -9.37
C GLN A 62 2.57 -13.37 -10.87
N GLN A 63 1.40 -13.13 -11.45
CA GLN A 63 1.18 -13.28 -12.88
C GLN A 63 1.94 -12.22 -13.69
N LEU A 64 1.89 -10.96 -13.28
CA LEU A 64 2.64 -9.87 -13.90
C LEU A 64 4.15 -10.08 -13.76
N ASN A 65 4.60 -10.60 -12.61
CA ASN A 65 5.99 -11.00 -12.42
C ASN A 65 6.41 -12.09 -13.44
N SER A 66 5.52 -13.04 -13.73
CA SER A 66 5.76 -14.06 -14.75
C SER A 66 5.76 -13.46 -16.17
N LEU A 67 4.89 -12.49 -16.44
CA LEU A 67 4.80 -11.78 -17.72
C LEU A 67 6.08 -10.99 -18.04
N THR A 68 6.70 -10.37 -17.03
CA THR A 68 7.93 -9.58 -17.19
C THR A 68 9.21 -10.38 -16.92
N ALA A 69 9.11 -11.68 -16.64
CA ALA A 69 10.24 -12.55 -16.37
C ALA A 69 11.25 -12.53 -17.53
N GLY A 70 12.54 -12.36 -17.19
CA GLY A 70 13.63 -12.23 -18.18
C GLY A 70 13.65 -10.90 -18.94
N ARG A 71 12.74 -9.95 -18.63
CA ARG A 71 12.61 -8.65 -19.29
C ARG A 71 12.57 -7.48 -18.31
N MET A 72 13.01 -7.69 -17.07
CA MET A 72 12.95 -6.66 -16.02
C MET A 72 13.76 -5.40 -16.35
N ASN A 73 14.83 -5.54 -17.14
CA ASN A 73 15.58 -4.40 -17.67
C ASN A 73 14.80 -3.53 -18.68
N GLN A 74 13.61 -3.98 -19.11
CA GLN A 74 12.71 -3.25 -20.01
C GLN A 74 11.57 -2.59 -19.23
N VAL A 75 11.38 -2.92 -17.94
CA VAL A 75 10.36 -2.28 -17.10
C VAL A 75 10.90 -0.91 -16.69
N GLN A 76 10.22 0.14 -17.17
CA GLN A 76 10.64 1.52 -16.98
C GLN A 76 10.11 2.10 -15.67
N GLN A 77 8.84 1.87 -15.37
CA GLN A 77 8.21 2.42 -14.18
C GLN A 77 6.92 1.69 -13.80
N VAL A 78 6.65 1.64 -12.49
CA VAL A 78 5.35 1.23 -11.95
C VAL A 78 4.62 2.46 -11.43
N TYR A 79 3.36 2.65 -11.84
CA TYR A 79 2.53 3.77 -11.41
C TYR A 79 1.27 3.29 -10.67
N ALA A 80 0.88 4.05 -9.65
CA ALA A 80 -0.45 4.01 -9.07
C ALA A 80 -1.09 5.39 -9.27
N LEU A 81 -2.10 5.46 -10.13
CA LEU A 81 -2.75 6.71 -10.51
C LEU A 81 -4.09 6.84 -9.80
N THR A 82 -4.33 7.99 -9.18
CA THR A 82 -5.63 8.34 -8.57
C THR A 82 -6.09 9.69 -9.09
N MET A 83 -7.38 9.98 -8.98
CA MET A 83 -7.89 11.32 -9.24
C MET A 83 -7.70 12.20 -8.00
N ALA A 84 -7.43 13.49 -8.18
CA ALA A 84 -7.21 14.43 -7.06
C ALA A 84 -8.43 14.57 -6.14
N GLY A 85 -9.64 14.38 -6.68
CA GLY A 85 -10.87 14.34 -5.88
C GLY A 85 -11.03 13.08 -5.03
N ASP A 86 -10.21 12.06 -5.26
CA ASP A 86 -10.17 10.79 -4.53
C ASP A 86 -8.72 10.50 -4.05
N ALA A 87 -8.03 11.56 -3.63
CA ALA A 87 -6.60 11.55 -3.29
C ALA A 87 -6.23 10.66 -2.09
N ASN A 88 -7.23 10.11 -1.40
CA ASN A 88 -7.06 9.20 -0.27
C ASN A 88 -7.23 7.72 -0.66
N ASN A 89 -7.59 7.42 -1.91
CA ASN A 89 -7.75 6.05 -2.39
C ASN A 89 -6.41 5.31 -2.46
N MET A 90 -6.29 4.28 -1.63
CA MET A 90 -5.16 3.36 -1.54
C MET A 90 -5.31 2.17 -2.47
N ALA A 91 -6.53 1.83 -2.89
CA ALA A 91 -6.82 0.61 -3.63
C ALA A 91 -6.01 0.48 -4.92
N THR A 92 -5.72 1.59 -5.63
CA THR A 92 -4.88 1.58 -6.83
C THR A 92 -3.42 1.23 -6.52
N LEU A 93 -2.89 1.77 -5.42
CA LEU A 93 -1.54 1.45 -4.96
C LEU A 93 -1.47 -0.01 -4.51
N GLU A 94 -2.41 -0.42 -3.67
CA GLU A 94 -2.51 -1.79 -3.16
C GLU A 94 -2.73 -2.83 -4.26
N SER A 95 -3.39 -2.46 -5.36
CA SER A 95 -3.61 -3.35 -6.52
C SER A 95 -2.32 -3.73 -7.24
N ILE A 96 -1.30 -2.86 -7.23
CA ILE A 96 -0.06 -3.06 -8.01
C ILE A 96 1.20 -3.26 -7.18
N GLU A 97 1.15 -2.92 -5.90
CA GLU A 97 2.28 -3.07 -4.98
C GLU A 97 2.87 -4.48 -4.97
N PRO A 98 2.09 -5.58 -4.96
CA PRO A 98 2.67 -6.93 -4.93
C PRO A 98 3.58 -7.23 -6.15
N TYR A 99 3.24 -6.71 -7.33
CA TYR A 99 4.11 -6.80 -8.51
C TYR A 99 5.42 -6.03 -8.31
N ALA A 100 5.32 -4.79 -7.83
CA ALA A 100 6.48 -3.94 -7.60
C ALA A 100 7.42 -4.56 -6.56
N LEU A 101 6.87 -5.09 -5.48
CA LEU A 101 7.61 -5.78 -4.42
C LEU A 101 8.39 -6.99 -4.94
N LEU A 102 7.72 -7.88 -5.68
CA LEU A 102 8.32 -9.09 -6.25
C LEU A 102 9.54 -8.77 -7.14
N ASN A 103 9.61 -7.54 -7.65
CA ASN A 103 10.62 -7.07 -8.57
C ASN A 103 11.57 -6.03 -7.98
N ASN A 104 11.50 -5.75 -6.67
CA ASN A 104 12.25 -4.68 -5.99
C ASN A 104 12.10 -3.30 -6.67
N LEU A 105 10.91 -2.99 -7.18
CA LEU A 105 10.60 -1.71 -7.81
C LEU A 105 9.90 -0.78 -6.82
N GLY A 106 10.18 0.52 -6.96
CA GLY A 106 9.34 1.55 -6.34
C GLY A 106 8.04 1.72 -7.13
N VAL A 107 6.99 2.20 -6.46
CA VAL A 107 5.76 2.63 -7.13
C VAL A 107 5.73 4.15 -7.14
N SER A 108 5.41 4.75 -8.28
CA SER A 108 5.16 6.19 -8.37
C SER A 108 3.67 6.48 -8.21
N VAL A 109 3.31 7.01 -7.06
CA VAL A 109 1.94 7.39 -6.73
C VAL A 109 1.67 8.79 -7.28
N GLN A 110 0.73 8.90 -8.21
CA GLN A 110 0.39 10.16 -8.88
C GLN A 110 -1.08 10.52 -8.66
N LYS A 111 -1.32 11.80 -8.38
CA LYS A 111 -2.66 12.38 -8.26
C LYS A 111 -2.93 13.20 -9.52
N LEU A 112 -3.91 12.78 -10.31
CA LEU A 112 -4.26 13.36 -11.59
C LEU A 112 -5.43 14.33 -11.44
N GLN A 113 -5.44 15.38 -12.25
CA GLN A 113 -6.51 16.37 -12.28
C GLN A 113 -7.63 15.94 -13.24
N PRO A 114 -8.89 16.30 -12.98
CA PRO A 114 -9.95 16.07 -13.96
C PRO A 114 -9.72 16.93 -15.20
N GLY A 115 -10.03 16.38 -16.39
CA GLY A 115 -9.99 17.12 -17.65
C GLY A 115 -9.56 16.27 -18.84
N ASP A 116 -9.56 16.88 -20.03
CA ASP A 116 -9.11 16.26 -21.27
C ASP A 116 -7.59 16.38 -21.48
N ALA A 117 -7.08 16.01 -22.65
CA ALA A 117 -5.64 16.06 -22.96
C ALA A 117 -5.03 17.48 -22.90
N SER A 118 -5.84 18.54 -22.93
CA SER A 118 -5.37 19.93 -22.77
C SER A 118 -5.25 20.36 -21.31
N ALA A 119 -5.96 19.68 -20.40
CA ALA A 119 -5.88 19.93 -18.98
C ALA A 119 -4.57 19.36 -18.41
N TYR A 120 -3.78 20.24 -17.79
CA TYR A 120 -2.53 19.85 -17.16
C TYR A 120 -2.75 18.73 -16.14
N ASN A 121 -1.91 17.69 -16.22
CA ASN A 121 -1.95 16.53 -15.33
C ASN A 121 -3.27 15.75 -15.32
N SER A 122 -4.06 15.83 -16.40
CA SER A 122 -5.16 14.90 -16.65
C SER A 122 -4.67 13.50 -17.04
N PRO A 123 -5.51 12.46 -16.99
CA PRO A 123 -5.13 11.13 -17.45
C PRO A 123 -4.59 11.09 -18.88
N ALA A 124 -5.26 11.78 -19.81
CA ALA A 124 -4.85 11.84 -21.21
C ALA A 124 -3.55 12.66 -21.39
N TRP A 125 -3.42 13.80 -20.69
CA TRP A 125 -2.18 14.58 -20.71
C TRP A 125 -1.00 13.79 -20.16
N PHE A 126 -1.21 13.09 -19.04
CA PHE A 126 -0.18 12.29 -18.36
C PHE A 126 0.31 11.15 -19.25
N ALA A 127 -0.60 10.43 -19.89
CA ALA A 127 -0.26 9.39 -20.88
C ALA A 127 0.64 9.94 -22.00
N GLN A 128 0.28 11.11 -22.54
CA GLN A 128 1.06 11.76 -23.59
C GLN A 128 2.42 12.27 -23.09
N GLN A 129 2.53 12.69 -21.83
CA GLN A 129 3.82 13.07 -21.25
C GLN A 129 4.78 11.88 -21.07
N ILE A 130 4.27 10.68 -20.77
CA ILE A 130 5.11 9.49 -20.74
C ILE A 130 5.68 9.26 -22.14
N VAL A 131 4.83 9.26 -23.18
CA VAL A 131 5.28 9.03 -24.57
C VAL A 131 6.26 10.10 -25.05
N ALA A 132 6.07 11.36 -24.66
CA ALA A 132 6.89 12.47 -25.11
C ALA A 132 8.27 12.54 -24.41
N ASN A 133 8.36 12.15 -23.13
CA ASN A 133 9.52 12.48 -22.29
C ASN A 133 10.25 11.27 -21.70
N GLN A 134 9.72 10.05 -21.86
CA GLN A 134 10.30 8.85 -21.28
C GLN A 134 10.84 7.90 -22.37
N PRO A 135 11.77 6.99 -22.05
CA PRO A 135 12.24 6.00 -23.01
C PRO A 135 11.18 4.93 -23.30
N ARG A 136 11.22 4.33 -24.50
CA ARG A 136 10.39 3.15 -24.80
C ARG A 136 10.71 1.99 -23.84
N GLY A 137 9.71 1.15 -23.61
CA GLY A 137 9.80 0.00 -22.72
C GLY A 137 8.43 -0.38 -22.17
N THR A 138 8.44 -1.03 -21.01
CA THR A 138 7.24 -1.51 -20.33
C THR A 138 6.90 -0.64 -19.14
N TYR A 139 5.70 -0.10 -19.13
CA TYR A 139 5.10 0.63 -18.03
C TYR A 139 3.97 -0.18 -17.45
N ILE A 140 3.97 -0.36 -16.13
CA ILE A 140 2.93 -1.10 -15.43
C ILE A 140 2.15 -0.10 -14.58
N LEU A 141 0.85 0.03 -14.79
CA LEU A 141 0.06 1.08 -14.15
C LEU A 141 -1.22 0.49 -13.55
N SER A 142 -1.54 0.85 -12.32
CA SER A 142 -2.89 0.66 -11.77
C SER A 142 -3.63 1.99 -11.63
N MET A 143 -4.92 1.98 -11.95
CA MET A 143 -5.76 3.18 -11.94
C MET A 143 -7.27 2.86 -11.91
N PRO A 144 -8.13 3.80 -11.47
CA PRO A 144 -9.58 3.66 -11.58
C PRO A 144 -10.04 3.48 -13.03
N ALA A 145 -11.21 2.86 -13.22
CA ALA A 145 -11.72 2.52 -14.54
C ALA A 145 -11.90 3.73 -15.48
N ASP A 146 -12.36 4.87 -14.96
CA ASP A 146 -12.54 6.11 -15.71
C ASP A 146 -11.21 6.75 -16.15
N VAL A 147 -10.19 6.67 -15.29
CA VAL A 147 -8.81 7.08 -15.62
C VAL A 147 -8.25 6.17 -16.72
N LEU A 148 -8.49 4.86 -16.63
CA LEU A 148 -8.07 3.88 -17.63
C LEU A 148 -8.67 4.18 -19.00
N GLN A 149 -9.98 4.48 -19.08
CA GLN A 149 -10.64 4.81 -20.35
C GLN A 149 -10.01 6.03 -21.02
N GLN A 150 -9.74 7.08 -20.24
CA GLN A 150 -9.10 8.30 -20.76
C GLN A 150 -7.66 8.03 -21.21
N PHE A 151 -6.91 7.24 -20.45
CA PHE A 151 -5.55 6.83 -20.81
C PHE A 151 -5.55 6.04 -22.13
N VAL A 152 -6.40 5.01 -22.25
CA VAL A 152 -6.57 4.18 -23.46
C VAL A 152 -6.98 5.03 -24.66
N GLY A 153 -8.01 5.87 -24.50
CA GLY A 153 -8.49 6.75 -25.56
C GLY A 153 -7.41 7.67 -26.11
N SER A 154 -6.58 8.22 -25.22
CA SER A 154 -5.51 9.16 -25.60
C SER A 154 -4.39 8.55 -26.45
N LEU A 155 -4.12 7.24 -26.30
CA LEU A 155 -2.98 6.58 -26.96
C LEU A 155 -3.38 5.65 -28.11
N SER A 156 -4.64 5.17 -28.13
CA SER A 156 -5.11 4.16 -29.10
C SER A 156 -6.25 4.64 -30.00
N ASN A 157 -6.82 5.82 -29.77
CA ASN A 157 -8.06 6.28 -30.41
C ASN A 157 -9.21 5.26 -30.32
N SER A 158 -9.19 4.41 -29.29
CA SER A 158 -10.15 3.33 -29.04
C SER A 158 -10.68 3.44 -27.61
N SER A 159 -11.80 2.76 -27.34
CA SER A 159 -12.32 2.55 -25.99
C SER A 159 -12.17 1.07 -25.62
N VAL A 160 -12.08 0.77 -24.33
CA VAL A 160 -12.09 -0.62 -23.84
C VAL A 160 -13.37 -0.90 -23.09
N ASP A 161 -13.94 -2.09 -23.27
CA ASP A 161 -15.03 -2.57 -22.42
C ASP A 161 -14.41 -3.35 -21.26
N LEU A 162 -14.57 -2.84 -20.03
CA LEU A 162 -14.10 -3.50 -18.82
C LEU A 162 -15.25 -4.34 -18.27
N GLN A 163 -15.22 -5.65 -18.53
CA GLN A 163 -16.31 -6.56 -18.21
C GLN A 163 -16.24 -7.13 -16.78
N GLY A 164 -15.25 -6.73 -15.97
CA GLY A 164 -15.12 -7.15 -14.57
C GLY A 164 -13.76 -6.82 -13.96
N ALA A 165 -13.53 -7.32 -12.73
CA ALA A 165 -12.27 -7.12 -12.00
C ALA A 165 -11.12 -8.00 -12.52
N HIS A 166 -11.42 -9.10 -13.24
CA HIS A 166 -10.45 -10.10 -13.71
C HIS A 166 -9.83 -9.77 -15.06
N GLN A 167 -9.65 -8.49 -15.36
CA GLN A 167 -9.23 -8.03 -16.67
C GLN A 167 -8.12 -7.01 -16.54
N TYR A 168 -7.08 -7.15 -17.36
CA TYR A 168 -6.10 -6.10 -17.55
C TYR A 168 -5.94 -5.81 -19.05
N VAL A 169 -5.45 -4.61 -19.34
CA VAL A 169 -5.37 -4.06 -20.69
C VAL A 169 -3.92 -3.85 -21.07
N VAL A 170 -3.56 -4.15 -22.31
CA VAL A 170 -2.24 -3.82 -22.85
C VAL A 170 -2.39 -2.92 -24.07
N LEU A 171 -1.71 -1.79 -24.03
CA LEU A 171 -1.44 -0.95 -25.20
C LEU A 171 -0.02 -1.20 -25.67
N SER A 172 0.18 -1.55 -26.93
CA SER A 172 1.52 -1.71 -27.47
C SER A 172 1.70 -1.21 -28.90
N GLY A 173 2.90 -0.74 -29.21
CA GLY A 173 3.26 -0.31 -30.56
C GLY A 173 4.49 0.59 -30.60
N ARG A 174 5.12 0.67 -31.77
CA ARG A 174 6.24 1.57 -31.99
C ARG A 174 5.79 3.04 -32.04
N ASP A 175 4.70 3.28 -32.74
CA ASP A 175 4.12 4.59 -33.04
C ASP A 175 2.61 4.55 -32.76
N GLN A 176 2.02 5.71 -32.42
CA GLN A 176 0.57 5.82 -32.16
C GLN A 176 -0.23 5.75 -33.49
N PRO A 177 -1.49 5.26 -33.47
CA PRO A 177 -2.21 4.72 -32.31
C PRO A 177 -1.71 3.33 -31.92
N PHE A 178 -1.58 3.09 -30.62
CA PHE A 178 -1.13 1.79 -30.11
C PHE A 178 -2.23 0.74 -30.24
N ALA A 179 -1.82 -0.51 -30.50
CA ALA A 179 -2.71 -1.65 -30.51
C ALA A 179 -3.25 -1.90 -29.10
N LEU A 180 -4.57 -2.03 -28.99
CA LEU A 180 -5.28 -2.29 -27.75
C LEU A 180 -5.68 -3.77 -27.68
N SER A 181 -5.23 -4.44 -26.62
CA SER A 181 -5.62 -5.81 -26.32
C SER A 181 -6.09 -5.93 -24.87
N SER A 182 -7.09 -6.77 -24.63
CA SER A 182 -7.59 -7.10 -23.31
C SER A 182 -7.29 -8.55 -22.97
N TYR A 183 -6.99 -8.82 -21.70
CA TYR A 183 -6.65 -10.13 -21.19
C TYR A 183 -7.45 -10.43 -19.93
N ASP A 184 -8.00 -11.65 -19.85
CA ASP A 184 -8.53 -12.20 -18.61
C ASP A 184 -7.34 -12.68 -17.75
N ASP A 185 -7.26 -12.24 -16.50
CA ASP A 185 -6.21 -12.67 -15.58
C ASP A 185 -6.48 -14.04 -14.95
N GLN A 186 -7.71 -14.57 -15.09
CA GLN A 186 -8.16 -15.86 -14.58
C GLN A 186 -7.96 -16.03 -13.06
N THR A 187 -7.92 -14.93 -12.32
CA THR A 187 -7.73 -14.93 -10.87
C THR A 187 -9.06 -15.18 -10.18
N PRO A 188 -9.25 -16.30 -9.44
CA PRO A 188 -10.50 -16.54 -8.75
C PRO A 188 -10.68 -15.60 -7.55
N ASP A 189 -11.92 -15.18 -7.30
CA ASP A 189 -12.27 -14.46 -6.07
C ASP A 189 -12.00 -15.30 -4.82
N ALA A 190 -11.38 -14.70 -3.80
CA ALA A 190 -11.18 -15.31 -2.49
C ALA A 190 -11.59 -14.36 -1.37
N LYS A 191 -12.58 -14.78 -0.56
CA LYS A 191 -13.16 -13.95 0.50
C LYS A 191 -12.46 -14.11 1.86
N GLU A 192 -11.59 -15.10 1.99
CA GLU A 192 -10.81 -15.34 3.20
C GLU A 192 -9.53 -14.51 3.17
N TYR A 193 -9.16 -13.92 4.30
CA TYR A 193 -7.92 -13.15 4.39
C TYR A 193 -6.69 -14.05 4.17
N PRO A 194 -5.69 -13.62 3.36
CA PRO A 194 -4.55 -14.46 3.01
C PRO A 194 -3.76 -14.92 4.24
N LEU A 195 -3.42 -16.21 4.26
CA LEU A 195 -2.63 -16.78 5.36
C LEU A 195 -1.13 -16.45 5.18
N ALA A 196 -0.58 -15.70 6.13
CA ALA A 196 0.85 -15.43 6.24
C ALA A 196 1.35 -15.78 7.66
N PRO A 197 1.58 -17.08 7.96
CA PRO A 197 1.90 -17.51 9.32
C PRO A 197 3.26 -16.96 9.80
N LEU A 198 3.25 -16.35 10.98
CA LEU A 198 4.45 -15.82 11.62
C LEU A 198 4.91 -16.71 12.77
N ARG A 199 6.23 -16.89 12.88
CA ARG A 199 6.86 -17.55 14.04
C ARG A 199 7.11 -16.52 15.12
N LEU A 200 6.69 -16.84 16.34
CA LEU A 200 6.82 -15.92 17.48
C LEU A 200 8.09 -16.20 18.27
N ARG A 201 8.59 -15.15 18.92
CA ARG A 201 9.61 -15.21 19.97
C ARG A 201 9.11 -14.49 21.22
N SER A 202 9.66 -14.87 22.37
CA SER A 202 9.24 -14.39 23.70
C SER A 202 9.93 -13.12 24.20
N ALA A 203 10.99 -12.61 23.56
CA ALA A 203 11.76 -11.48 24.08
C ALA A 203 11.65 -10.25 23.17
N CYS A 204 11.18 -9.12 23.74
CA CYS A 204 11.12 -7.83 23.06
C CYS A 204 12.53 -7.23 22.85
N PRO A 205 12.78 -6.51 21.74
CA PRO A 205 14.08 -5.86 21.51
C PRO A 205 14.38 -4.74 22.50
N GLN A 206 13.36 -3.96 22.87
CA GLN A 206 13.47 -2.91 23.87
C GLN A 206 13.08 -3.41 25.27
N THR A 207 13.83 -3.00 26.29
CA THR A 207 13.43 -3.15 27.69
C THR A 207 12.15 -2.33 27.94
N PRO A 208 11.13 -2.90 28.60
CA PRO A 208 9.92 -2.15 28.92
C PRO A 208 10.22 -0.97 29.86
N VAL A 209 9.69 0.20 29.51
CA VAL A 209 9.67 1.39 30.34
C VAL A 209 8.26 1.98 30.36
N GLU A 210 7.95 2.72 31.42
CA GLU A 210 6.71 3.47 31.56
C GLU A 210 7.05 4.89 32.01
N ILE A 211 6.55 5.88 31.28
CA ILE A 211 6.90 7.29 31.48
C ILE A 211 5.62 8.11 31.50
N HIS A 212 5.49 9.02 32.45
CA HIS A 212 4.27 9.81 32.64
C HIS A 212 4.55 11.32 32.50
N ALA A 213 3.55 12.06 32.03
CA ALA A 213 3.55 13.51 32.05
C ALA A 213 2.15 14.06 32.38
N LYS A 214 2.12 15.09 33.23
CA LYS A 214 0.88 15.81 33.56
C LYS A 214 0.46 16.70 32.40
N ALA A 215 -0.84 16.79 32.14
CA ALA A 215 -1.37 17.73 31.16
C ALA A 215 -1.13 19.18 31.63
N PRO A 216 -0.56 20.06 30.80
CA PRO A 216 -0.52 21.49 31.07
C PRO A 216 -1.94 22.09 31.11
N LYS A 217 -2.13 23.18 31.87
CA LYS A 217 -3.45 23.80 32.09
C LYS A 217 -4.12 24.30 30.79
N ASP A 218 -3.32 24.77 29.85
CA ASP A 218 -3.82 25.37 28.60
C ASP A 218 -3.92 24.36 27.45
N LEU A 219 -3.48 23.11 27.67
CA LEU A 219 -3.60 22.05 26.68
C LEU A 219 -5.06 21.58 26.61
N ARG A 220 -5.55 21.33 25.39
CA ARG A 220 -6.81 20.61 25.15
C ARG A 220 -6.51 19.22 24.62
N PRO A 221 -6.13 18.26 25.49
CA PRO A 221 -5.82 16.92 25.03
C PRO A 221 -7.10 16.15 24.68
N TYR A 222 -6.96 15.13 23.84
CA TYR A 222 -7.92 14.01 23.83
C TYR A 222 -7.80 13.22 25.14
N THR A 223 -8.91 12.74 25.71
CA THR A 223 -8.90 12.05 27.02
C THR A 223 -9.32 10.58 26.90
N ALA A 224 -8.87 9.71 27.81
CA ALA A 224 -9.13 8.28 27.74
C ALA A 224 -8.79 7.67 26.35
N GLN A 225 -7.74 8.19 25.69
CA GLN A 225 -7.30 7.76 24.37
C GLN A 225 -6.17 6.74 24.49
N SER A 226 -6.06 5.84 23.51
CA SER A 226 -4.86 5.02 23.29
C SER A 226 -4.38 5.17 21.84
N VAL A 227 -3.07 5.32 21.65
CA VAL A 227 -2.42 5.42 20.34
C VAL A 227 -1.30 4.40 20.31
N TYR A 228 -1.36 3.50 19.33
CA TYR A 228 -0.40 2.43 19.12
C TYR A 228 0.44 2.76 17.90
N LEU A 229 1.71 3.12 18.13
CA LEU A 229 2.66 3.48 17.10
C LEU A 229 3.45 2.23 16.70
N VAL A 230 3.39 1.89 15.43
CA VAL A 230 4.18 0.85 14.79
C VAL A 230 5.05 1.49 13.72
N ARG A 231 6.32 1.06 13.67
CA ARG A 231 7.19 1.40 12.56
C ARG A 231 6.68 0.71 11.29
N HIS A 232 6.93 1.31 10.13
CA HIS A 232 6.82 0.59 8.87
C HIS A 232 7.60 -0.73 8.91
N VAL A 233 7.09 -1.73 8.20
CA VAL A 233 7.75 -3.02 8.05
C VAL A 233 8.79 -2.91 6.96
N GLU A 234 10.05 -3.17 7.25
CA GLU A 234 11.09 -3.25 6.24
C GLU A 234 12.15 -4.25 6.70
N ALA A 235 12.94 -4.78 5.78
CA ALA A 235 14.14 -5.52 6.13
C ALA A 235 15.12 -5.49 4.97
N HIS A 236 15.27 -4.32 4.30
CA HIS A 236 16.39 -4.10 3.39
C HIS A 236 17.68 -4.36 4.19
N PRO A 237 18.42 -5.45 3.91
CA PRO A 237 19.53 -5.88 4.76
C PRO A 237 20.76 -4.98 4.61
N SER A 238 20.72 -4.01 3.69
CA SER A 238 21.75 -3.00 3.50
C SER A 238 21.10 -1.62 3.29
N GLY A 239 21.61 -0.59 3.97
CA GLY A 239 21.13 0.79 3.82
C GLY A 239 21.45 1.48 2.48
N ASN A 240 21.89 0.72 1.47
CA ASN A 240 22.30 1.25 0.16
C ASN A 240 21.19 1.20 -0.89
N PHE A 241 20.06 0.56 -0.58
CA PHE A 241 18.92 0.44 -1.48
C PHE A 241 17.69 1.09 -0.84
N GLU A 242 17.04 1.96 -1.60
CA GLU A 242 15.84 2.70 -1.20
C GLU A 242 14.99 2.93 -2.45
N ASN A 243 13.72 2.56 -2.37
CA ASN A 243 12.72 2.71 -3.44
C ASN A 243 11.34 3.14 -2.91
N GLY A 244 11.25 3.44 -1.61
CA GLY A 244 10.03 3.82 -0.89
C GLY A 244 9.12 2.66 -0.51
N ASN A 245 9.39 1.45 -1.01
CA ASN A 245 8.67 0.23 -0.69
C ASN A 245 9.45 -0.67 0.28
N TYR A 246 8.74 -1.57 0.96
CA TYR A 246 9.36 -2.61 1.78
C TYR A 246 9.86 -3.79 0.94
N VAL A 247 10.47 -4.79 1.59
CA VAL A 247 10.92 -6.05 0.96
C VAL A 247 9.99 -7.22 1.28
N CYS A 248 10.21 -8.36 0.62
CA CYS A 248 9.46 -9.59 0.85
C CYS A 248 9.28 -9.99 2.33
N GLN A 249 10.30 -9.83 3.17
CA GLN A 249 10.19 -10.04 4.63
C GLN A 249 9.19 -9.07 5.27
N GLY A 250 9.18 -7.81 4.82
CA GLY A 250 8.21 -6.80 5.20
C GLY A 250 6.79 -7.25 4.87
N GLN A 251 6.55 -7.83 3.69
CA GLN A 251 5.20 -8.32 3.34
C GLN A 251 4.74 -9.50 4.19
N TRP A 252 5.63 -10.44 4.54
CA TRP A 252 5.28 -11.48 5.53
C TRP A 252 4.77 -10.86 6.82
N ARG A 253 5.47 -9.83 7.33
CA ARG A 253 5.08 -9.13 8.55
C ARG A 253 3.78 -8.36 8.37
N ALA A 254 3.66 -7.55 7.31
CA ALA A 254 2.47 -6.74 7.02
C ALA A 254 1.20 -7.60 6.97
N LEU A 255 1.26 -8.73 6.27
CA LEU A 255 0.11 -9.62 6.12
C LEU A 255 -0.18 -10.43 7.40
N GLY A 256 0.87 -10.88 8.09
CA GLY A 256 0.75 -11.85 9.17
C GLY A 256 0.61 -11.28 10.59
N ALA A 257 0.95 -10.00 10.79
CA ALA A 257 1.01 -9.39 12.12
C ALA A 257 -0.35 -8.99 12.69
N ASN A 258 -1.42 -9.03 11.90
CA ASN A 258 -2.70 -8.43 12.26
C ASN A 258 -3.28 -8.93 13.59
N ALA A 259 -3.21 -10.24 13.85
CA ALA A 259 -3.67 -10.81 15.12
C ALA A 259 -2.84 -10.33 16.32
N ARG A 260 -1.54 -10.07 16.13
CA ARG A 260 -0.65 -9.54 17.18
C ARG A 260 -0.95 -8.07 17.46
N LEU A 261 -1.16 -7.27 16.42
CA LEU A 261 -1.58 -5.88 16.59
C LEU A 261 -2.91 -5.81 17.34
N LEU A 262 -3.87 -6.68 17.01
CA LEU A 262 -5.15 -6.76 17.72
C LEU A 262 -4.96 -7.15 19.20
N GLU A 263 -4.09 -8.11 19.50
CA GLU A 263 -3.73 -8.49 20.88
C GLU A 263 -3.10 -7.31 21.65
N LYS A 264 -2.17 -6.56 21.04
CA LYS A 264 -1.60 -5.34 21.66
C LYS A 264 -2.67 -4.29 21.96
N MET A 265 -3.71 -4.22 21.13
CA MET A 265 -4.88 -3.38 21.31
C MET A 265 -5.98 -4.03 22.18
N ARG A 266 -5.64 -5.06 22.96
CA ARG A 266 -6.54 -5.74 23.92
C ARG A 266 -7.76 -6.35 23.24
N ASP A 267 -7.54 -7.00 22.10
CA ASP A 267 -8.54 -7.66 21.26
C ASP A 267 -9.67 -6.74 20.79
N ARG A 268 -9.44 -5.42 20.83
CA ARG A 268 -10.37 -4.40 20.33
C ARG A 268 -9.78 -3.76 19.08
N LYS A 269 -10.58 -3.74 18.01
CA LYS A 269 -10.26 -2.97 16.80
C LYS A 269 -10.07 -1.48 17.15
N PRO A 270 -9.06 -0.80 16.58
CA PRO A 270 -8.94 0.63 16.75
C PRO A 270 -10.13 1.34 16.10
N ASP A 271 -10.47 2.51 16.63
CA ASP A 271 -11.52 3.36 16.06
C ASP A 271 -11.00 4.07 14.79
N TYR A 272 -9.68 4.29 14.68
CA TYR A 272 -9.02 4.85 13.51
C TYR A 272 -7.68 4.16 13.22
N ILE A 273 -7.32 4.12 11.94
CA ILE A 273 -5.96 3.79 11.51
C ILE A 273 -5.39 5.03 10.83
N PHE A 274 -4.23 5.51 11.27
CA PHE A 274 -3.60 6.74 10.80
C PHE A 274 -2.20 6.46 10.24
N THR A 275 -1.85 7.04 9.10
CA THR A 275 -0.54 6.80 8.47
C THR A 275 -0.14 7.94 7.54
N SER A 276 1.12 7.95 7.10
CA SER A 276 1.62 8.96 6.16
C SER A 276 0.98 8.80 4.78
N ASN A 277 0.82 9.90 4.04
CA ASN A 277 0.31 9.83 2.68
C ASN A 277 1.36 9.18 1.74
N PRO A 278 1.02 8.09 1.03
CA PRO A 278 1.96 7.39 0.15
C PRO A 278 2.42 8.25 -1.03
N ALA A 279 1.70 9.32 -1.39
CA ALA A 279 2.14 10.26 -2.42
C ALA A 279 3.24 11.22 -1.93
N ASN A 280 3.58 11.20 -0.64
CA ASN A 280 4.77 11.90 -0.17
C ASN A 280 6.02 11.30 -0.80
N ILE A 281 7.08 12.11 -0.84
CA ILE A 281 8.26 11.82 -1.61
C ILE A 281 9.47 11.62 -0.68
N ILE A 282 10.33 10.68 -1.05
CA ILE A 282 11.65 10.47 -0.45
C ILE A 282 12.76 10.51 -1.52
N GLY A 283 13.98 10.79 -1.08
CA GLY A 283 15.17 10.70 -1.92
C GLY A 283 15.54 9.23 -2.17
N CYS A 284 15.72 8.88 -3.44
CA CYS A 284 16.23 7.59 -3.90
C CYS A 284 17.20 7.84 -5.07
N SER A 285 17.47 6.87 -5.96
CA SER A 285 18.17 7.09 -7.24
C SER A 285 17.30 7.92 -8.21
N GLY A 286 16.98 9.14 -7.80
CA GLY A 286 15.86 9.95 -8.30
C GLY A 286 14.92 10.33 -7.16
N THR A 287 13.63 10.14 -7.38
CA THR A 287 12.58 10.56 -6.46
C THR A 287 11.50 9.48 -6.42
N CYS A 288 11.19 8.95 -5.24
CA CYS A 288 10.30 7.80 -5.07
C CYS A 288 9.17 8.14 -4.09
N SER A 289 8.00 7.53 -4.29
CA SER A 289 6.86 7.68 -3.37
C SER A 289 7.08 6.88 -2.09
N TYR A 290 6.71 7.44 -0.95
CA TYR A 290 6.96 6.87 0.36
C TYR A 290 5.81 5.99 0.85
N ILE A 291 5.73 4.78 0.29
CA ILE A 291 4.54 3.93 0.39
C ILE A 291 4.54 3.00 1.60
N ARG A 292 5.73 2.57 2.07
CA ARG A 292 5.87 1.51 3.08
C ARG A 292 5.13 1.74 4.42
N PRO A 293 4.98 2.95 4.99
CA PRO A 293 4.24 3.09 6.25
C PRO A 293 2.75 2.79 6.09
N SER A 294 2.15 3.28 5.00
CA SER A 294 0.73 3.04 4.72
C SER A 294 0.45 1.56 4.45
N LEU A 295 1.31 0.92 3.66
CA LEU A 295 1.21 -0.50 3.31
C LEU A 295 1.53 -1.45 4.48
N THR A 296 2.11 -0.93 5.57
CA THR A 296 2.33 -1.70 6.80
C THR A 296 1.02 -1.99 7.53
N VAL A 297 0.14 -0.99 7.61
CA VAL A 297 -1.12 -1.07 8.37
C VAL A 297 -2.33 -1.32 7.46
N ALA A 298 -2.18 -1.16 6.15
CA ALA A 298 -3.21 -1.47 5.17
C ALA A 298 -3.77 -2.90 5.30
N PRO A 299 -2.97 -3.98 5.45
CA PRO A 299 -3.53 -5.32 5.56
C PRO A 299 -4.40 -5.52 6.81
N PHE A 300 -4.06 -4.87 7.93
CA PHE A 300 -4.91 -4.84 9.12
C PHE A 300 -6.24 -4.14 8.85
N ALA A 301 -6.19 -2.98 8.16
CA ALA A 301 -7.37 -2.22 7.76
C ALA A 301 -8.30 -3.05 6.84
N ILE A 302 -7.70 -3.76 5.88
CA ILE A 302 -8.37 -4.66 4.95
C ILE A 302 -9.05 -5.81 5.69
N GLN A 303 -8.31 -6.53 6.56
CA GLN A 303 -8.84 -7.68 7.31
C GLN A 303 -10.03 -7.31 8.20
N HIS A 304 -10.05 -6.08 8.73
CA HIS A 304 -11.01 -5.65 9.73
C HIS A 304 -12.11 -4.72 9.24
N ASP A 305 -12.17 -4.44 7.93
CA ASP A 305 -13.14 -3.53 7.28
C ASP A 305 -13.06 -2.10 7.86
N LEU A 306 -11.85 -1.55 7.93
CA LEU A 306 -11.54 -0.22 8.47
C LEU A 306 -10.93 0.68 7.38
N PRO A 307 -11.29 1.98 7.33
CA PRO A 307 -10.60 2.96 6.49
C PRO A 307 -9.20 3.30 7.03
N LEU A 308 -8.32 3.74 6.14
CA LEU A 308 -7.09 4.45 6.49
C LEU A 308 -7.31 5.96 6.47
N THR A 309 -6.84 6.64 7.51
CA THR A 309 -6.69 8.10 7.53
C THR A 309 -5.28 8.44 7.10
N LEU A 310 -5.14 9.13 5.98
CA LEU A 310 -3.85 9.57 5.45
C LEU A 310 -3.54 10.98 5.94
N ALA A 311 -2.34 11.19 6.46
CA ALA A 311 -1.90 12.50 6.91
C ALA A 311 -1.84 13.53 5.78
N GLU A 312 -2.25 14.77 6.06
CA GLU A 312 -2.18 15.88 5.11
C GLU A 312 -0.84 16.65 5.16
N PHE A 313 0.09 16.21 6.02
CA PHE A 313 1.43 16.76 6.22
C PHE A 313 2.51 15.75 5.80
N GLN A 314 3.78 16.16 5.77
CA GLN A 314 4.85 15.29 5.31
C GLN A 314 5.18 14.20 6.33
N TRP A 315 5.53 13.02 5.84
CA TRP A 315 5.97 11.88 6.66
C TRP A 315 7.11 12.20 7.65
N ASN A 316 7.91 13.22 7.37
CA ASN A 316 9.03 13.62 8.23
C ASN A 316 8.68 14.75 9.24
N ASP A 317 7.44 15.26 9.24
CA ASP A 317 6.97 16.29 10.16
C ASP A 317 6.52 15.71 11.51
N ALA A 318 7.50 15.45 12.38
CA ALA A 318 7.28 14.87 13.69
C ALA A 318 6.40 15.73 14.62
N ALA A 319 6.49 17.06 14.51
CA ALA A 319 5.65 17.97 15.28
C ALA A 319 4.18 17.83 14.89
N ASP A 320 3.88 17.81 13.59
CA ASP A 320 2.51 17.68 13.10
C ASP A 320 1.93 16.29 13.40
N LEU A 321 2.75 15.23 13.37
CA LEU A 321 2.35 13.91 13.87
C LEU A 321 1.90 13.98 15.35
N ALA A 322 2.72 14.57 16.22
CA ALA A 322 2.37 14.71 17.64
C ALA A 322 1.12 15.58 17.87
N GLN A 323 1.03 16.71 17.16
CA GLN A 323 -0.10 17.65 17.25
C GLN A 323 -1.40 17.00 16.75
N SER A 324 -1.37 16.30 15.62
CA SER A 324 -2.54 15.60 15.05
C SER A 324 -3.14 14.57 16.02
N LEU A 325 -2.29 13.86 16.76
CA LEU A 325 -2.73 12.77 17.64
C LEU A 325 -3.14 13.24 19.05
N PHE A 326 -2.54 14.32 19.58
CA PHE A 326 -2.68 14.68 21.00
C PHE A 326 -3.15 16.12 21.27
N ASN A 327 -3.28 16.97 20.27
CA ASN A 327 -3.83 18.32 20.43
C ASN A 327 -5.15 18.47 19.68
N ARG A 328 -6.26 18.64 20.41
CA ARG A 328 -7.60 18.78 19.82
C ARG A 328 -7.79 20.04 18.97
N ASP A 329 -6.98 21.07 19.19
CA ASP A 329 -7.03 22.28 18.39
C ASP A 329 -6.30 22.11 17.04
N SER A 330 -5.57 21.00 16.83
CA SER A 330 -4.93 20.67 15.56
C SER A 330 -5.94 20.57 14.40
N PRO A 331 -5.60 21.08 13.20
CA PRO A 331 -6.45 20.91 12.03
C PRO A 331 -6.29 19.53 11.37
N TYR A 332 -5.19 18.82 11.63
CA TYR A 332 -4.75 17.69 10.80
C TYR A 332 -5.50 16.38 11.04
N PHE A 333 -6.01 16.17 12.25
CA PHE A 333 -6.77 14.97 12.58
C PHE A 333 -7.74 15.24 13.73
N ARG A 334 -9.03 15.12 13.45
CA ARG A 334 -10.11 15.42 14.40
C ARG A 334 -11.02 14.21 14.56
N HIS A 335 -11.19 13.80 15.80
CA HIS A 335 -12.06 12.70 16.20
C HIS A 335 -12.77 13.02 17.51
N ALA A 336 -13.53 12.07 18.04
CA ALA A 336 -14.25 12.26 19.29
C ALA A 336 -13.29 12.66 20.43
N ALA A 337 -13.74 13.56 21.30
CA ALA A 337 -12.88 14.16 22.34
C ALA A 337 -12.36 13.15 23.38
N SER A 338 -13.00 11.98 23.49
CA SER A 338 -12.62 10.96 24.47
C SER A 338 -12.88 9.52 23.99
N GLY A 339 -12.08 8.58 24.49
CA GLY A 339 -12.39 7.14 24.43
C GLY A 339 -11.95 6.41 23.15
N ASN A 340 -11.12 7.03 22.32
CA ASN A 340 -10.71 6.45 21.03
C ASN A 340 -9.39 5.67 21.13
N SER A 341 -9.28 4.62 20.33
CA SER A 341 -8.08 3.86 20.05
C SER A 341 -7.61 4.11 18.62
N ILE A 342 -6.32 4.35 18.42
CA ILE A 342 -5.74 4.68 17.10
C ILE A 342 -4.53 3.79 16.85
N LEU A 343 -4.51 3.10 15.70
CA LEU A 343 -3.31 2.40 15.21
C LEU A 343 -2.57 3.32 14.23
N VAL A 344 -1.26 3.49 14.40
CA VAL A 344 -0.44 4.41 13.61
C VAL A 344 0.74 3.70 12.97
N GLY A 345 0.81 3.66 11.64
CA GLY A 345 1.97 3.16 10.89
C GLY A 345 2.84 4.31 10.38
N TRP A 346 4.13 4.36 10.75
CA TRP A 346 5.01 5.51 10.44
C TRP A 346 6.52 5.17 10.37
N GLU A 347 7.37 6.14 10.00
CA GLU A 347 8.84 6.04 10.07
C GLU A 347 9.36 6.13 11.51
N HIS A 348 10.14 5.14 11.98
CA HIS A 348 10.59 5.05 13.39
C HIS A 348 11.32 6.31 13.88
N ALA A 349 12.22 6.85 13.08
CA ALA A 349 12.97 8.05 13.45
C ALA A 349 12.06 9.26 13.68
N HIS A 350 10.93 9.33 12.96
CA HIS A 350 9.94 10.38 13.11
C HIS A 350 8.92 10.09 14.18
N ILE A 351 8.63 8.82 14.47
CA ILE A 351 7.91 8.42 15.69
C ILE A 351 8.70 8.87 16.93
N GLU A 352 10.00 8.55 17.00
CA GLU A 352 10.86 8.96 18.12
C GLU A 352 10.86 10.48 18.33
N LYS A 353 11.06 11.23 17.24
CA LYS A 353 11.01 12.70 17.28
C LYS A 353 9.63 13.22 17.71
N ALA A 354 8.55 12.61 17.25
CA ALA A 354 7.18 13.04 17.57
C ALA A 354 6.87 12.81 19.06
N VAL A 355 7.25 11.65 19.60
CA VAL A 355 7.09 11.36 21.03
C VAL A 355 7.95 12.30 21.87
N LYS A 356 9.21 12.54 21.51
CA LYS A 356 10.06 13.51 22.23
C LYS A 356 9.50 14.92 22.16
N TYR A 357 8.96 15.35 21.02
CA TYR A 357 8.27 16.65 20.87
C TYR A 357 7.00 16.72 21.72
N LEU A 358 6.20 15.65 21.76
CA LEU A 358 5.01 15.54 22.58
C LEU A 358 5.33 15.76 24.07
N PHE A 359 6.34 15.06 24.60
CA PHE A 359 6.74 15.23 26.00
C PHE A 359 7.40 16.59 26.27
N THR A 360 8.32 17.04 25.40
CA THR A 360 9.09 18.27 25.62
C THR A 360 8.25 19.53 25.45
N THR A 361 7.48 19.61 24.36
CA THR A 361 6.83 20.84 23.90
C THR A 361 5.36 20.88 24.29
N ILE A 362 4.60 19.83 23.96
CA ILE A 362 3.14 19.81 24.20
C ILE A 362 2.84 19.61 25.68
N TYR A 363 3.53 18.66 26.33
CA TYR A 363 3.37 18.34 27.76
C TYR A 363 4.37 19.05 28.68
N GLN A 364 5.29 19.86 28.12
CA GLN A 364 6.23 20.71 28.87
C GLN A 364 7.07 19.95 29.93
N ASN A 365 7.46 18.71 29.62
CA ASN A 365 8.19 17.81 30.52
C ASN A 365 9.48 17.27 29.85
N PRO A 366 10.54 18.08 29.75
CA PRO A 366 11.80 17.69 29.11
C PRO A 366 12.51 16.55 29.86
N GLN A 367 12.31 16.42 31.17
CA GLN A 367 12.87 15.32 31.97
C GLN A 367 12.28 13.97 31.54
N ALA A 368 10.95 13.88 31.40
CA ALA A 368 10.31 12.68 30.87
C ALA A 368 10.74 12.40 29.42
N ALA A 369 10.86 13.43 28.58
CA ALA A 369 11.35 13.27 27.21
C ALA A 369 12.76 12.64 27.13
N SER A 370 13.65 12.96 28.09
CA SER A 370 15.00 12.39 28.16
C SER A 370 15.03 10.89 28.50
N GLN A 371 13.93 10.35 29.01
CA GLN A 371 13.79 8.93 29.35
C GLN A 371 13.24 8.08 28.19
N ILE A 372 12.75 8.71 27.11
CA ILE A 372 12.21 8.00 25.95
C ILE A 372 13.35 7.23 25.28
N PRO A 373 13.24 5.89 25.14
CA PRO A 373 14.30 5.08 24.57
C PRO A 373 14.51 5.41 23.09
N ALA A 374 15.73 5.24 22.61
CA ALA A 374 16.00 5.30 21.18
C ALA A 374 15.34 4.12 20.46
N TRP A 375 14.72 4.35 19.30
CA TRP A 375 14.19 3.29 18.46
C TRP A 375 15.27 2.82 17.50
N SER A 376 15.77 1.58 17.69
CA SER A 376 16.84 1.04 16.86
C SER A 376 16.44 0.90 15.40
N PHE A 377 17.38 1.14 14.48
CA PHE A 377 17.17 0.94 13.05
C PHE A 377 16.87 -0.52 12.67
N ASP A 378 17.31 -1.48 13.48
CA ASP A 378 17.05 -2.92 13.26
C ASP A 378 15.79 -3.41 13.99
N ASP A 379 15.13 -2.53 14.74
CA ASP A 379 13.94 -2.86 15.53
C ASP A 379 12.66 -2.54 14.75
N TYR A 380 12.09 -3.61 14.19
CA TYR A 380 10.79 -3.64 13.54
C TYR A 380 9.71 -4.25 14.43
N ASP A 381 10.05 -4.66 15.66
CA ASP A 381 9.17 -5.46 16.52
C ASP A 381 8.53 -4.70 17.67
N THR A 382 9.17 -3.62 18.10
CA THR A 382 8.64 -2.76 19.14
C THR A 382 7.33 -2.10 18.70
N VAL A 383 6.41 -1.98 19.67
CA VAL A 383 5.19 -1.18 19.58
C VAL A 383 5.21 -0.16 20.72
N TRP A 384 5.05 1.12 20.40
CA TRP A 384 4.91 2.16 21.42
C TRP A 384 3.43 2.47 21.65
N GLU A 385 2.99 2.43 22.90
CA GLU A 385 1.65 2.83 23.33
C GLU A 385 1.75 4.18 24.04
N LEU A 386 1.03 5.17 23.51
CA LEU A 386 0.76 6.43 24.18
C LEU A 386 -0.70 6.46 24.59
N SER A 387 -0.98 6.81 25.84
CA SER A 387 -2.36 6.90 26.33
C SER A 387 -2.60 8.15 27.16
N THR A 388 -3.83 8.66 27.13
CA THR A 388 -4.25 9.76 27.99
C THR A 388 -5.26 9.28 29.02
N SER A 389 -5.13 9.76 30.26
CA SER A 389 -6.12 9.49 31.30
C SER A 389 -7.42 10.27 31.07
N LYS A 390 -8.42 10.13 31.95
CA LYS A 390 -9.64 10.95 31.93
C LYS A 390 -9.36 12.44 32.11
N ASP A 391 -8.25 12.76 32.77
CA ASP A 391 -7.78 14.12 33.04
C ASP A 391 -6.75 14.60 32.00
N GLY A 392 -6.46 13.79 30.98
CA GLY A 392 -5.53 14.12 29.90
C GLY A 392 -4.05 13.87 30.22
N GLU A 393 -3.72 13.28 31.38
CA GLU A 393 -2.35 12.91 31.71
C GLU A 393 -1.82 11.86 30.73
N LEU A 394 -0.62 12.10 30.20
CA LEU A 394 0.01 11.24 29.20
C LEU A 394 0.82 10.13 29.86
N THR A 395 0.70 8.93 29.30
CA THR A 395 1.56 7.79 29.63
C THR A 395 2.14 7.20 28.35
N PHE A 396 3.45 6.98 28.35
CA PHE A 396 4.19 6.21 27.35
C PHE A 396 4.52 4.83 27.90
N LYS A 397 4.34 3.79 27.08
CA LYS A 397 4.82 2.42 27.32
C LYS A 397 5.36 1.85 26.02
N ASN A 398 6.33 0.95 26.11
CA ASN A 398 6.77 0.15 24.97
C ASN A 398 6.54 -1.34 25.23
N THR A 399 6.13 -2.03 24.17
CA THR A 399 5.96 -3.49 24.12
C THR A 399 6.51 -3.98 22.77
N CYS A 400 6.22 -5.23 22.39
CA CYS A 400 6.55 -5.74 21.08
C CYS A 400 5.49 -6.70 20.55
N GLU A 401 5.46 -6.91 19.24
CA GLU A 401 4.59 -7.89 18.57
C GLU A 401 5.09 -9.33 18.78
N GLY A 402 6.38 -9.51 19.09
CA GLY A 402 7.01 -10.81 19.31
C GLY A 402 7.38 -11.52 18.00
N ILE A 403 7.59 -10.77 16.92
CA ILE A 403 7.91 -11.25 15.57
C ILE A 403 9.37 -10.91 15.27
N ALA A 404 10.20 -11.93 15.05
CA ALA A 404 11.60 -11.74 14.70
C ALA A 404 11.77 -11.50 13.19
N SER A 405 11.90 -10.24 12.75
CA SER A 405 12.02 -9.88 11.33
C SER A 405 13.17 -10.60 10.61
N ALA A 406 14.33 -10.75 11.26
CA ALA A 406 15.48 -11.46 10.70
C ALA A 406 15.22 -12.96 10.44
N SER A 407 14.16 -13.53 11.02
CA SER A 407 13.76 -14.92 10.79
C SER A 407 12.69 -15.09 9.71
N LEU A 408 12.14 -13.98 9.19
CA LEU A 408 11.15 -14.02 8.13
C LEU A 408 11.81 -14.44 6.80
N PRO A 409 11.11 -15.18 5.92
CA PRO A 409 11.66 -15.59 4.63
C PRO A 409 12.03 -14.39 3.76
N SER A 410 13.20 -14.45 3.11
CA SER A 410 13.66 -13.45 2.15
C SER A 410 12.88 -13.46 0.83
N THR A 411 12.21 -14.57 0.52
CA THR A 411 11.28 -14.69 -0.61
C THR A 411 9.88 -14.23 -0.21
N CYS A 412 9.19 -13.56 -1.12
CA CYS A 412 7.84 -13.07 -0.88
C CYS A 412 6.86 -14.23 -0.61
N PRO A 413 5.81 -14.01 0.20
CA PRO A 413 4.75 -15.00 0.33
C PRO A 413 4.14 -15.31 -1.03
N ALA A 414 3.87 -16.59 -1.29
CA ALA A 414 3.31 -17.04 -2.55
C ALA A 414 1.85 -17.48 -2.37
N PHE A 415 0.97 -16.97 -3.23
CA PHE A 415 -0.47 -17.20 -3.16
C PHE A 415 -0.93 -17.90 -4.44
N PHE A 416 -0.69 -19.21 -4.51
CA PHE A 416 -1.07 -19.99 -5.69
C PHE A 416 -2.59 -20.14 -5.82
N GLN A 417 -3.03 -20.35 -7.06
CA GLN A 417 -4.41 -20.67 -7.41
C GLN A 417 -4.81 -22.07 -6.93
#